data_AF-A0A348VFE9-F1
#
_entry.id   AF-A0A348VFE9-F1
#
_cell.length_a   1.000
_cell.length_b   1.000
_cell.length_c   1.000
_cell.angle_alpha   90.00
_cell.angle_beta   90.00
_cell.angle_gamma   90.00
#
_symmetry.space_group_name_H-M   'P 1'
#
loop_
_entity.id
_entity.type
_entity.pdbx_description
1 polymer ?
#
loop_
_entity_poly.entity_id
_entity_poly.type
_entity_poly.pdbx_seq_one_letter_code
_entity_poly.pdbx_strand_id
1 'polypeptide(L)'
;MTIDEVMKCIKDEGISQVDLKTTDIWGRWRHVTLASTYFSEKTFAEGVGFDASNLGYGNVVQSDLLMIPDPSTAFIEEREGQRLISMICDVYSVDNGKPSTLDPRGILRNAVSSISDVAENVMLAPEYEFHVFNSVAFNVAPNEVFYNVDSEEGFWNEGITGEYIIGKKGGYHQVTPFDTLATLRGAIVERLMSLGVPVKYHHHEVGTCQVEIELDFCDALKAADYTMLIKYVARNVARRMGYVVSFMPKPLYDEAGNGMHVHQYLVKNSVNIFSGQELFGLSSTALSYIAGVLTHGKSLMAFTNPTTNSYRRLTPGFEAPTTAVFGLGNR
;
A
#
# COMPACT_ATOMS: atom_id res chain seq x y z
N MET A 1 10.35 -2.72 16.86
CA MET A 1 11.44 -2.64 17.86
C MET A 1 10.96 -1.83 19.06
N THR A 2 11.61 -1.94 20.22
CA THR A 2 11.49 -0.97 21.33
C THR A 2 12.38 0.25 21.07
N ILE A 3 12.22 1.32 21.86
CA ILE A 3 13.09 2.51 21.79
C ILE A 3 14.55 2.10 22.02
N ASP A 4 14.81 1.32 23.08
CA ASP A 4 16.15 0.84 23.42
C ASP A 4 16.78 0.01 22.29
N GLU A 5 15.98 -0.85 21.65
CA GLU A 5 16.42 -1.65 20.50
C GLU A 5 16.80 -0.76 19.31
N VAL A 6 16.02 0.30 19.04
CA VAL A 6 16.32 1.27 17.97
C VAL A 6 17.63 2.00 18.27
N MET A 7 17.78 2.54 19.48
CA MET A 7 18.99 3.28 19.87
C MET A 7 20.23 2.39 19.85
N LYS A 8 20.09 1.13 20.30
CA LYS A 8 21.15 0.12 20.23
C LYS A 8 21.51 -0.20 18.78
N CYS A 9 20.53 -0.41 17.91
CA CYS A 9 20.76 -0.67 16.48
C CYS A 9 21.53 0.47 15.82
N ILE A 10 21.13 1.73 16.07
CA ILE A 10 21.80 2.91 15.52
C ILE A 10 23.29 2.92 15.90
N LYS A 11 23.60 2.59 17.16
CA LYS A 11 24.97 2.57 17.67
C LYS A 11 25.77 1.38 17.14
N ASP A 12 25.24 0.16 17.27
CA ASP A 12 25.95 -1.08 16.98
C ASP A 12 26.22 -1.23 15.48
N GLU A 13 25.33 -0.74 14.62
CA GLU A 13 25.47 -0.78 13.17
C GLU A 13 26.14 0.47 12.56
N GLY A 14 26.49 1.46 13.37
CA GLY A 14 27.12 2.70 12.91
C GLY A 14 26.23 3.54 12.00
N ILE A 15 24.92 3.56 12.26
CA ILE A 15 23.95 4.29 11.45
C ILE A 15 24.14 5.80 11.63
N SER A 16 24.41 6.50 10.53
CA SER A 16 24.62 7.95 10.51
C SER A 16 23.33 8.75 10.32
N GLN A 17 22.24 8.11 9.90
CA GLN A 17 20.99 8.77 9.52
C GLN A 17 19.74 8.00 9.96
N VAL A 18 18.71 8.74 10.35
CA VAL A 18 17.40 8.24 10.74
C VAL A 18 16.33 8.89 9.85
N ASP A 19 15.54 8.08 9.17
CA ASP A 19 14.54 8.54 8.20
C ASP A 19 13.14 8.39 8.77
N LEU A 20 12.48 9.53 8.98
CA LEU A 20 11.15 9.60 9.57
C LEU A 20 10.12 9.82 8.47
N LYS A 21 9.15 8.92 8.37
CA LYS A 21 8.17 8.88 7.29
C LYS A 21 6.76 9.12 7.84
N THR A 22 5.99 9.99 7.22
CA THR A 22 4.55 10.12 7.48
C THR A 22 3.78 9.98 6.16
N THR A 23 2.51 9.62 6.24
CA THR A 23 1.62 9.59 5.08
C THR A 23 1.08 11.00 4.84
N ASP A 24 0.75 11.38 3.61
CA ASP A 24 -0.03 12.60 3.31
C ASP A 24 -1.51 12.24 3.04
N ILE A 25 -2.40 13.22 2.92
CA ILE A 25 -3.83 12.95 2.67
C ILE A 25 -4.10 12.18 1.36
N TRP A 26 -3.12 12.13 0.45
CA TRP A 26 -3.21 11.45 -0.84
C TRP A 26 -2.64 10.03 -0.77
N GLY A 27 -2.26 9.55 0.42
CA GLY A 27 -1.74 8.20 0.62
C GLY A 27 -0.30 8.02 0.13
N ARG A 28 0.53 9.06 0.19
CA ARG A 28 1.97 9.00 -0.17
C ARG A 28 2.82 9.15 1.07
N TRP A 29 3.90 8.38 1.15
CA TRP A 29 4.93 8.65 2.14
C TRP A 29 5.70 9.93 1.80
N ARG A 30 5.90 10.72 2.83
CA ARG A 30 6.71 11.93 2.91
C ARG A 30 7.70 11.72 4.04
N HIS A 31 8.88 12.30 3.93
CA HIS A 31 9.92 11.99 4.89
C HIS A 31 10.84 13.16 5.19
N VAL A 32 11.46 13.09 6.37
CA VAL A 32 12.58 13.92 6.78
C VAL A 32 13.68 13.00 7.30
N THR A 33 14.91 13.22 6.86
CA THR A 33 16.08 12.45 7.29
C THR A 33 16.88 13.28 8.29
N LEU A 34 17.09 12.75 9.49
CA LEU A 34 17.91 13.34 10.53
C LEU A 34 19.31 12.72 10.52
N ALA A 35 20.32 13.52 10.82
CA ALA A 35 21.61 12.98 11.27
C ALA A 35 21.40 12.29 12.62
N SER A 36 22.04 11.14 12.85
CA SER A 36 21.86 10.37 14.09
C SER A 36 22.26 11.15 15.35
N THR A 37 23.12 12.17 15.23
CA THR A 37 23.48 13.10 16.31
C THR A 37 22.32 13.98 16.79
N TYR A 38 21.27 14.16 15.97
CA TYR A 38 20.05 14.89 16.31
C TYR A 38 18.91 13.95 16.70
N PHE A 39 19.12 12.63 16.69
CA PHE A 39 18.14 11.64 17.08
C PHE A 39 18.47 11.07 18.47
N SER A 40 17.49 11.08 19.37
CA SER A 40 17.66 10.56 20.72
C SER A 40 16.36 9.96 21.25
N GLU A 41 16.39 9.35 22.43
CA GLU A 41 15.19 8.87 23.12
C GLU A 41 14.13 9.98 23.28
N LYS A 42 14.55 11.24 23.44
CA LYS A 42 13.63 12.39 23.52
C LYS A 42 12.82 12.60 22.24
N THR A 43 13.36 12.23 21.08
CA THR A 43 12.67 12.39 19.80
C THR A 43 11.38 11.57 19.75
N PHE A 44 11.30 10.46 20.48
CA PHE A 44 10.06 9.66 20.58
C PHE A 44 8.96 10.32 21.43
N ALA A 45 9.31 11.31 22.26
CA ALA A 45 8.36 12.03 23.11
C ALA A 45 8.07 13.45 22.59
N GLU A 46 9.11 14.15 22.13
CA GLU A 46 9.05 15.55 21.69
C GLU A 46 8.75 15.67 20.19
N GLY A 47 9.10 14.65 19.41
CA GLY A 47 8.89 14.63 17.96
C GLY A 47 9.82 15.54 17.17
N VAL A 48 9.53 15.65 15.89
CA VAL A 48 10.24 16.50 14.94
C VAL A 48 9.25 17.41 14.24
N GLY A 49 9.44 18.72 14.40
CA GLY A 49 8.61 19.73 13.75
C GLY A 49 8.76 19.69 12.22
N PHE A 50 7.65 19.85 11.51
CA PHE A 50 7.63 19.95 10.06
C PHE A 50 6.47 20.83 9.56
N ASP A 51 6.66 21.41 8.37
CA ASP A 51 5.63 22.17 7.67
C ASP A 51 4.69 21.22 6.91
N ALA A 52 3.44 21.16 7.39
CA ALA A 52 2.40 20.30 6.85
C ALA A 52 1.57 20.95 5.73
N SER A 53 1.86 22.21 5.36
CA SER A 53 1.11 22.94 4.32
C SER A 53 1.09 22.21 2.97
N ASN A 54 2.15 21.48 2.66
CA ASN A 54 2.30 20.71 1.42
C ASN A 54 1.78 19.27 1.52
N LEU A 55 1.30 18.83 2.70
CA LEU A 55 0.80 17.47 2.93
C LEU A 55 -0.72 17.38 2.89
N GLY A 56 -1.41 18.50 2.68
CA GLY A 56 -2.87 18.59 2.66
C GLY A 56 -3.53 18.50 4.04
N TYR A 57 -2.74 18.61 5.12
CA TYR A 57 -3.20 18.58 6.50
C TYR A 57 -3.77 19.90 7.03
N GLY A 58 -4.09 20.88 6.18
CA GLY A 58 -4.83 22.06 6.63
C GLY A 58 -4.66 23.29 5.75
N ASN A 59 -5.51 24.28 6.01
CA ASN A 59 -5.27 25.64 5.56
C ASN A 59 -4.02 26.19 6.29
N VAL A 60 -3.26 27.08 5.62
CA VAL A 60 -1.93 27.62 6.00
C VAL A 60 -1.74 27.99 7.49
N VAL A 61 -2.84 28.28 8.21
CA VAL A 61 -2.88 28.81 9.58
C VAL A 61 -2.47 27.79 10.67
N GLN A 62 -2.50 26.48 10.40
CA GLN A 62 -2.05 25.43 11.37
C GLN A 62 -1.10 24.43 10.70
N SER A 63 -0.06 24.96 10.06
CA SER A 63 0.90 24.16 9.28
C SER A 63 2.01 23.52 10.12
N ASP A 64 2.31 24.04 11.31
CA ASP A 64 3.34 23.48 12.17
C ASP A 64 2.81 22.24 12.92
N LEU A 65 3.28 21.05 12.50
CA LEU A 65 2.95 19.77 13.10
C LEU A 65 4.20 19.04 13.57
N LEU A 66 4.03 18.01 14.40
CA LEU A 66 5.09 17.14 14.90
C LEU A 66 4.97 15.75 14.28
N MET A 67 6.08 15.21 13.80
CA MET A 67 6.24 13.77 13.52
C MET A 67 6.73 13.08 14.80
N ILE A 68 5.94 12.14 15.33
CA ILE A 68 6.32 11.31 16.46
C ILE A 68 6.65 9.90 15.94
N PRO A 69 7.92 9.45 16.00
CA PRO A 69 8.31 8.13 15.49
C PRO A 69 7.68 6.97 16.27
N ASP A 70 7.19 5.97 15.55
CA ASP A 70 6.74 4.69 16.11
C ASP A 70 7.87 3.65 15.98
N PRO A 71 8.56 3.28 17.09
CA PRO A 71 9.67 2.34 17.07
C PRO A 71 9.23 0.92 16.65
N SER A 72 7.95 0.58 16.76
CA SER A 72 7.43 -0.72 16.33
C SER A 72 7.55 -0.92 14.82
N THR A 73 7.57 0.19 14.07
CA THR A 73 7.67 0.22 12.59
C THR A 73 9.10 0.35 12.08
N ALA A 74 10.10 0.38 12.97
CA ALA A 74 11.48 0.59 12.61
C ALA A 74 12.00 -0.52 11.69
N PHE A 75 12.65 -0.14 10.59
CA PHE A 75 13.34 -1.05 9.69
C PHE A 75 14.64 -0.48 9.13
N ILE A 76 15.59 -1.35 8.81
CA ILE A 76 16.85 -0.95 8.19
C ILE A 76 16.65 -0.85 6.68
N GLU A 77 17.06 0.28 6.12
CA GLU A 77 17.06 0.57 4.70
C GLU A 77 18.51 0.75 4.22
N GLU A 78 18.75 0.45 2.94
CA GLU A 78 20.04 0.70 2.28
C GLU A 78 19.82 1.65 1.10
N ARG A 79 20.48 2.81 1.14
CA ARG A 79 20.52 3.82 0.06
C ARG A 79 21.95 3.93 -0.44
N GLU A 80 22.21 3.51 -1.68
CA GLU A 80 23.53 3.65 -2.31
C GLU A 80 24.69 3.10 -1.46
N GLY A 81 24.47 1.96 -0.78
CA GLY A 81 25.45 1.33 0.11
C GLY A 81 25.51 1.92 1.54
N GLN A 82 24.73 2.97 1.84
CA GLN A 82 24.59 3.50 3.19
C GLN A 82 23.39 2.89 3.90
N ARG A 83 23.62 2.40 5.12
CA ARG A 83 22.55 1.89 5.99
C ARG A 83 21.95 3.02 6.80
N LEU A 84 20.63 3.07 6.85
CA LEU A 84 19.87 3.97 7.69
C LEU A 84 18.73 3.22 8.36
N ILE A 85 18.21 3.76 9.46
CA ILE A 85 16.97 3.26 10.06
C ILE A 85 15.80 4.14 9.63
N SER A 86 14.70 3.51 9.24
CA SER A 86 13.47 4.16 8.82
C SER A 86 12.35 3.85 9.78
N MET A 87 11.52 4.83 10.13
CA MET A 87 10.35 4.66 10.98
C MET A 87 9.17 5.41 10.40
N ILE A 88 7.97 4.86 10.60
CA ILE A 88 6.73 5.58 10.34
C ILE A 88 6.43 6.45 11.56
N CYS A 89 5.88 7.63 11.31
CA CYS A 89 5.53 8.62 12.30
C CYS A 89 4.04 8.91 12.28
N ASP A 90 3.49 9.01 13.49
CA ASP A 90 2.19 9.60 13.72
C ASP A 90 2.31 11.12 13.76
N VAL A 91 1.22 11.82 13.42
CA VAL A 91 1.23 13.29 13.33
C VAL A 91 0.50 13.91 14.52
N TYR A 92 1.13 14.89 15.17
CA TYR A 92 0.60 15.59 16.34
C TYR A 92 0.56 17.10 16.11
N SER A 93 -0.38 17.77 16.77
CA SER A 93 -0.45 19.24 16.79
C SER A 93 0.56 19.82 17.76
N VAL A 94 1.33 20.82 17.32
CA VAL A 94 2.26 21.56 18.18
C VAL A 94 1.53 22.33 19.28
N ASP A 95 0.36 22.90 18.97
CA ASP A 95 -0.37 23.80 19.87
C ASP A 95 -0.85 23.14 21.17
N ASN A 96 -1.28 21.88 21.08
CA ASN A 96 -1.94 21.18 22.19
C ASN A 96 -1.35 19.80 22.49
N GLY A 97 -0.36 19.35 21.71
CA GLY A 97 0.28 18.03 21.87
C GLY A 97 -0.65 16.84 21.63
N LYS A 98 -1.81 17.03 20.98
CA LYS A 98 -2.76 15.95 20.69
C LYS A 98 -2.53 15.35 19.30
N PRO A 99 -2.93 14.08 19.08
CA PRO A 99 -2.92 13.48 17.75
C PRO A 99 -3.70 14.35 16.76
N SER A 100 -3.14 14.51 15.56
CA SER A 100 -3.80 15.21 14.47
C SER A 100 -5.03 14.43 14.02
N THR A 101 -6.14 15.12 13.82
CA THR A 101 -7.38 14.54 13.28
C THR A 101 -7.28 14.20 11.80
N LEU A 102 -6.19 14.59 11.15
CA LEU A 102 -5.96 14.40 9.73
C LEU A 102 -4.96 13.29 9.44
N ASP A 103 -4.25 12.79 10.46
CA ASP A 103 -3.34 11.64 10.34
C ASP A 103 -4.12 10.37 9.97
N PRO A 104 -3.90 9.77 8.77
CA PRO A 104 -4.58 8.55 8.38
C PRO A 104 -4.35 7.38 9.34
N ARG A 105 -3.17 7.25 9.96
CA ARG A 105 -2.90 6.20 10.96
C ARG A 105 -3.72 6.44 12.23
N GLY A 106 -3.76 7.69 12.68
CA GLY A 106 -4.61 8.11 13.80
C GLY A 106 -6.10 7.84 13.56
N ILE A 107 -6.59 8.18 12.36
CA ILE A 107 -7.99 7.92 11.97
C ILE A 107 -8.30 6.43 12.02
N LEU A 108 -7.42 5.57 11.49
CA LEU A 108 -7.62 4.12 11.51
C LEU A 108 -7.64 3.56 12.93
N ARG A 109 -6.71 3.97 13.79
CA ARG A 109 -6.71 3.56 15.21
C ARG A 109 -8.00 3.98 15.91
N ASN A 110 -8.46 5.21 15.68
CA ASN A 110 -9.70 5.71 16.26
C ASN A 110 -10.91 4.92 15.75
N ALA A 111 -10.93 4.56 14.46
CA ALA A 111 -12.00 3.75 13.87
C ALA A 111 -12.05 2.34 14.49
N VAL A 112 -10.92 1.67 14.63
CA VAL A 112 -10.84 0.36 15.29
C VAL A 112 -11.24 0.46 16.76
N SER A 113 -10.77 1.48 17.49
CA SER A 113 -11.15 1.71 18.88
C SER A 113 -12.65 2.01 19.04
N SER A 114 -13.29 2.64 18.06
CA SER A 114 -14.70 3.03 18.15
C SER A 114 -15.67 1.85 18.13
N ILE A 115 -15.21 0.67 17.70
CA ILE A 115 -16.01 -0.56 17.61
C ILE A 115 -15.63 -1.58 18.69
N SER A 116 -14.92 -1.17 19.75
CA SER A 116 -14.40 -2.07 20.78
C SER A 116 -15.48 -2.86 21.53
N ASP A 117 -16.71 -2.35 21.55
CA ASP A 117 -17.89 -3.04 22.09
C ASP A 117 -18.36 -4.19 21.18
N VAL A 118 -18.08 -4.10 19.88
CA VAL A 118 -18.38 -5.12 18.86
C VAL A 118 -17.22 -6.10 18.70
N ALA A 119 -16.01 -5.61 18.44
CA ALA A 119 -14.82 -6.40 18.14
C ALA A 119 -13.54 -5.77 18.72
N GLU A 120 -12.59 -6.60 19.10
CA GLU A 120 -11.31 -6.18 19.67
C GLU A 120 -10.27 -5.87 18.59
N ASN A 121 -10.32 -6.59 17.46
CA ASN A 121 -9.42 -6.41 16.33
C ASN A 121 -10.16 -6.51 14.99
N VAL A 122 -9.61 -5.82 14.00
CA VAL A 122 -9.98 -5.96 12.58
C VAL A 122 -8.79 -6.58 11.86
N MET A 123 -9.03 -7.73 11.23
CA MET A 123 -8.01 -8.48 10.51
C MET A 123 -8.18 -8.25 9.02
N LEU A 124 -7.12 -7.84 8.34
CA LEU A 124 -7.10 -7.52 6.91
C LEU A 124 -6.04 -8.37 6.19
N ALA A 125 -6.38 -8.85 5.00
CA ALA A 125 -5.43 -9.42 4.04
C ALA A 125 -5.65 -8.74 2.68
N PRO A 126 -4.87 -7.69 2.36
CA PRO A 126 -4.96 -7.04 1.06
C PRO A 126 -4.14 -7.80 0.00
N GLU A 127 -4.69 -7.86 -1.20
CA GLU A 127 -4.04 -8.30 -2.44
C GLU A 127 -3.63 -7.04 -3.22
N TYR A 128 -2.40 -7.01 -3.74
CA TYR A 128 -1.88 -5.83 -4.43
C TYR A 128 -1.50 -6.15 -5.86
N GLU A 129 -2.40 -5.83 -6.79
CA GLU A 129 -2.11 -5.84 -8.20
C GLU A 129 -1.31 -4.59 -8.59
N PHE A 130 -0.32 -4.75 -9.47
CA PHE A 130 0.42 -3.64 -10.07
C PHE A 130 0.96 -4.01 -11.45
N HIS A 131 1.24 -2.99 -12.25
CA HIS A 131 1.93 -3.18 -13.52
C HIS A 131 3.41 -2.81 -13.40
N VAL A 132 4.23 -3.51 -14.19
CA VAL A 132 5.67 -3.26 -14.34
C VAL A 132 5.92 -2.80 -15.77
N PHE A 133 6.67 -1.71 -15.92
CA PHE A 133 7.03 -1.14 -17.21
C PHE A 133 8.54 -0.93 -17.31
N ASN A 134 9.09 -0.95 -18.52
CA ASN A 134 10.45 -0.48 -18.79
C ASN A 134 10.47 1.06 -18.91
N SER A 135 9.40 1.67 -19.41
CA SER A 135 9.29 3.14 -19.50
C SER A 135 7.87 3.66 -19.31
N VAL A 136 7.77 4.88 -18.78
CA VAL A 136 6.53 5.64 -18.62
C VAL A 136 6.82 7.11 -18.93
N ALA A 137 6.10 7.69 -19.88
CA ALA A 137 6.23 9.10 -20.28
C ALA A 137 4.85 9.74 -20.43
N PHE A 138 4.70 11.01 -20.07
CA PHE A 138 3.46 11.76 -20.27
C PHE A 138 3.75 13.26 -20.41
N ASN A 139 2.84 13.98 -21.07
CA ASN A 139 2.85 15.44 -21.14
C ASN A 139 1.43 15.99 -21.10
N VAL A 140 1.27 17.16 -20.49
CA VAL A 140 0.04 17.96 -20.49
C VAL A 140 0.45 19.41 -20.73
N ALA A 141 0.27 19.86 -21.98
CA ALA A 141 0.61 21.20 -22.46
C ALA A 141 -0.56 21.77 -23.30
N PRO A 142 -0.64 23.09 -23.53
CA PRO A 142 -1.75 23.70 -24.29
C PRO A 142 -2.00 23.10 -25.68
N ASN A 143 -0.96 22.56 -26.32
CA ASN A 143 -1.00 22.00 -27.67
C ASN A 143 -0.74 20.48 -27.70
N GLU A 144 -0.55 19.81 -26.55
CA GLU A 144 -0.21 18.38 -26.52
C GLU A 144 -0.68 17.72 -25.21
N VAL A 145 -1.35 16.57 -25.35
CA VAL A 145 -1.59 15.66 -24.24
C VAL A 145 -1.23 14.26 -24.71
N PHE A 146 -0.27 13.63 -24.05
CA PHE A 146 0.05 12.23 -24.29
C PHE A 146 0.41 11.49 -23.01
N TYR A 147 0.25 10.18 -23.05
CA TYR A 147 0.95 9.26 -22.18
C TYR A 147 1.39 8.06 -23.01
N ASN A 148 2.51 7.46 -22.64
CA ASN A 148 3.05 6.27 -23.25
C ASN A 148 3.66 5.41 -22.14
N VAL A 149 3.35 4.12 -22.17
CA VAL A 149 3.95 3.10 -21.31
C VAL A 149 4.49 2.00 -22.21
N ASP A 150 5.64 1.45 -21.86
CA ASP A 150 6.22 0.35 -22.61
C ASP A 150 6.80 -0.70 -21.67
N SER A 151 6.72 -1.95 -22.12
CA SER A 151 7.22 -3.11 -21.41
C SER A 151 7.66 -4.16 -22.42
N GLU A 152 8.78 -4.82 -22.14
CA GLU A 152 9.31 -5.92 -22.97
C GLU A 152 8.33 -7.10 -23.06
N GLU A 153 7.50 -7.31 -22.04
CA GLU A 153 6.46 -8.36 -22.00
C GLU A 153 5.16 -7.96 -22.75
N GLY A 154 5.05 -6.69 -23.14
CA GLY A 154 3.88 -6.12 -23.77
C GLY A 154 3.61 -6.72 -25.15
N PHE A 155 2.38 -7.20 -25.39
CA PHE A 155 2.01 -7.81 -26.67
C PHE A 155 2.16 -6.89 -27.89
N TRP A 156 2.20 -5.57 -27.68
CA TRP A 156 2.47 -4.60 -28.75
C TRP A 156 3.89 -4.71 -29.32
N ASN A 157 4.80 -5.42 -28.66
CA ASN A 157 6.18 -5.66 -29.09
C ASN A 157 6.41 -7.01 -29.80
N GLU A 158 5.37 -7.83 -30.00
CA GLU A 158 5.47 -9.17 -30.61
C GLU A 158 6.17 -9.17 -31.98
N GLY A 159 5.87 -8.18 -32.83
CA GLY A 159 6.49 -8.03 -34.14
C GLY A 159 7.89 -7.41 -34.15
N ILE A 160 8.43 -7.06 -32.98
CA ILE A 160 9.70 -6.35 -32.83
C ILE A 160 10.76 -7.26 -32.20
N THR A 161 10.42 -7.91 -31.09
CA THR A 161 11.41 -8.63 -30.27
C THR A 161 11.57 -10.09 -30.69
N GLY A 162 10.52 -10.75 -31.18
CA GLY A 162 10.51 -12.19 -31.46
C GLY A 162 10.63 -13.06 -30.21
N GLU A 163 10.36 -12.49 -29.03
CA GLU A 163 10.48 -13.11 -27.71
C GLU A 163 9.20 -13.84 -27.28
N TYR A 164 9.23 -14.47 -26.09
CA TYR A 164 8.07 -15.09 -25.45
C TYR A 164 7.12 -14.01 -24.91
N ILE A 165 6.09 -13.70 -25.69
CA ILE A 165 5.14 -12.61 -25.42
C ILE A 165 3.85 -13.12 -24.77
N ILE A 166 3.37 -12.39 -23.76
CA ILE A 166 2.06 -12.59 -23.16
C ILE A 166 1.01 -11.80 -23.93
N GLY A 167 0.11 -12.52 -24.61
CA GLY A 167 -1.03 -11.93 -25.32
C GLY A 167 -2.03 -11.23 -24.40
N LYS A 168 -2.96 -10.50 -25.00
CA LYS A 168 -4.05 -9.81 -24.30
C LYS A 168 -4.78 -10.71 -23.30
N LYS A 169 -4.92 -10.26 -22.05
CA LYS A 169 -5.57 -11.00 -20.95
C LYS A 169 -5.06 -12.45 -20.77
N GLY A 170 -3.82 -12.72 -21.18
CA GLY A 170 -3.23 -14.05 -21.19
C GLY A 170 -2.19 -14.30 -20.10
N GLY A 171 -1.98 -13.34 -19.18
CA GLY A 171 -0.87 -13.38 -18.22
C GLY A 171 -1.10 -14.27 -17.01
N TYR A 172 -2.34 -14.66 -16.74
CA TYR A 172 -2.70 -15.27 -15.47
C TYR A 172 -1.92 -16.58 -15.23
N HIS A 173 -1.11 -16.59 -14.17
CA HIS A 173 -0.31 -17.76 -13.75
C HIS A 173 0.60 -18.32 -14.86
N GLN A 174 1.13 -17.45 -15.74
CA GLN A 174 2.13 -17.86 -16.72
C GLN A 174 3.41 -18.35 -16.05
N VAL A 175 4.11 -19.26 -16.72
CA VAL A 175 5.41 -19.80 -16.29
C VAL A 175 6.52 -19.26 -17.17
N THR A 176 7.74 -19.18 -16.63
CA THR A 176 8.94 -18.88 -17.41
C THR A 176 9.06 -19.86 -18.60
N PRO A 177 9.42 -19.40 -19.82
CA PRO A 177 9.97 -18.07 -20.14
C PRO A 177 8.95 -16.98 -20.47
N PHE A 178 7.63 -17.27 -20.50
CA PHE A 178 6.62 -16.24 -20.76
C PHE A 178 6.51 -15.22 -19.63
N ASP A 179 6.61 -15.69 -18.39
CA ASP A 179 6.67 -14.83 -17.20
C ASP A 179 8.07 -14.25 -17.02
N THR A 180 8.30 -13.09 -17.62
CA THR A 180 9.60 -12.38 -17.57
C THR A 180 9.81 -11.64 -16.25
N LEU A 181 8.73 -11.39 -15.50
CA LEU A 181 8.71 -10.61 -14.27
C LEU A 181 8.94 -11.46 -13.01
N ALA A 182 9.05 -12.79 -13.13
CA ALA A 182 9.25 -13.70 -12.00
C ALA A 182 10.42 -13.30 -11.09
N THR A 183 11.58 -12.95 -11.68
CA THR A 183 12.78 -12.54 -10.92
C THR A 183 12.56 -11.23 -10.17
N LEU A 184 11.90 -10.23 -10.81
CA LEU A 184 11.56 -8.97 -10.15
C LEU A 184 10.62 -9.21 -8.97
N ARG A 185 9.55 -9.99 -9.17
CA ARG A 185 8.60 -10.32 -8.09
C ARG A 185 9.31 -11.03 -6.93
N GLY A 186 10.17 -12.00 -7.22
CA GLY A 186 10.98 -12.69 -6.23
C GLY A 186 11.82 -11.73 -5.38
N ALA A 187 12.56 -10.82 -6.02
CA ALA A 187 13.37 -9.82 -5.32
C ALA A 187 12.54 -8.85 -4.45
N ILE A 188 11.33 -8.48 -4.91
CA ILE A 188 10.39 -7.67 -4.12
C ILE A 188 9.94 -8.45 -2.88
N VAL A 189 9.51 -9.70 -3.06
CA VAL A 189 8.99 -10.55 -1.98
C VAL A 189 10.07 -10.91 -0.96
N GLU A 190 11.28 -11.27 -1.39
CA GLU A 190 12.42 -11.48 -0.50
C GLU A 190 12.68 -10.26 0.38
N ARG A 191 12.66 -9.06 -0.23
CA ARG A 191 12.84 -7.82 0.52
C ARG A 191 11.70 -7.59 1.51
N LEU A 192 10.45 -7.80 1.12
CA LEU A 192 9.29 -7.66 2.01
C LEU A 192 9.34 -8.63 3.20
N MET A 193 9.64 -9.91 2.95
CA MET A 193 9.78 -10.91 4.02
C MET A 193 10.93 -10.57 4.97
N SER A 194 12.06 -10.04 4.46
CA SER A 194 13.16 -9.56 5.32
C SER A 194 12.75 -8.41 6.26
N LEU A 195 11.65 -7.72 5.94
CA LEU A 195 11.07 -6.63 6.72
C LEU A 195 9.88 -7.09 7.58
N GLY A 196 9.63 -8.41 7.64
CA GLY A 196 8.55 -9.00 8.45
C GLY A 196 7.16 -8.87 7.84
N VAL A 197 7.05 -8.55 6.55
CA VAL A 197 5.76 -8.56 5.84
C VAL A 197 5.32 -10.01 5.61
N PRO A 198 4.10 -10.42 6.01
CA PRO A 198 3.63 -11.79 5.88
C PRO A 198 3.14 -12.08 4.45
N VAL A 199 4.06 -12.14 3.49
CA VAL A 199 3.72 -12.47 2.10
C VAL A 199 3.24 -13.91 2.02
N LYS A 200 2.04 -14.12 1.49
CA LYS A 200 1.41 -15.44 1.32
C LYS A 200 1.84 -16.09 0.01
N TYR A 201 1.72 -15.37 -1.11
CA TYR A 201 2.27 -15.72 -2.41
C TYR A 201 2.30 -14.51 -3.36
N HIS A 202 2.87 -14.71 -4.55
CA HIS A 202 2.90 -13.74 -5.64
C HIS A 202 2.80 -14.47 -6.98
N HIS A 203 2.21 -13.83 -7.99
CA HIS A 203 2.08 -14.43 -9.33
C HIS A 203 1.95 -13.37 -10.42
N HIS A 204 2.00 -13.82 -11.68
CA HIS A 204 1.60 -13.01 -12.81
C HIS A 204 0.07 -12.97 -12.90
N GLU A 205 -0.46 -11.78 -13.16
CA GLU A 205 -1.90 -11.49 -13.20
C GLU A 205 -2.47 -11.57 -14.62
N VAL A 206 -3.79 -11.35 -14.76
CA VAL A 206 -4.51 -11.49 -16.04
C VAL A 206 -3.93 -10.62 -17.15
N GLY A 207 -3.65 -9.35 -16.88
CA GLY A 207 -3.16 -8.38 -17.87
C GLY A 207 -1.69 -8.62 -18.22
N THR A 208 -1.28 -8.22 -19.43
CA THR A 208 0.15 -8.20 -19.78
C THR A 208 0.92 -7.27 -18.83
N CYS A 209 2.13 -7.66 -18.42
CA CYS A 209 2.98 -6.89 -17.53
C CYS A 209 2.35 -6.61 -16.15
N GLN A 210 1.30 -7.35 -15.79
CA GLN A 210 0.56 -7.22 -14.54
C GLN A 210 0.97 -8.33 -13.59
N VAL A 211 1.14 -7.97 -12.32
CA VAL A 211 1.58 -8.88 -11.28
C VAL A 211 0.82 -8.61 -9.99
N GLU A 212 0.79 -9.61 -9.11
CA GLU A 212 0.17 -9.50 -7.80
C GLU A 212 1.10 -10.01 -6.68
N ILE A 213 0.99 -9.38 -5.52
CA ILE A 213 1.51 -9.86 -4.24
C ILE A 213 0.36 -9.91 -3.24
N GLU A 214 0.15 -11.07 -2.62
CA GLU A 214 -0.84 -11.27 -1.57
C GLU A 214 -0.20 -11.36 -0.19
N LEU A 215 -0.89 -10.82 0.81
CA LEU A 215 -0.52 -10.97 2.21
C LEU A 215 -1.40 -12.01 2.91
N ASP A 216 -0.87 -12.58 3.98
CA ASP A 216 -1.67 -13.22 5.00
C ASP A 216 -2.33 -12.17 5.92
N PHE A 217 -3.34 -12.60 6.68
CA PHE A 217 -4.08 -11.71 7.57
C PHE A 217 -3.20 -11.10 8.65
N CYS A 218 -3.33 -9.79 8.82
CA CYS A 218 -2.72 -9.05 9.91
C CYS A 218 -3.69 -8.00 10.48
N ASP A 219 -3.34 -7.42 11.62
CA ASP A 219 -4.07 -6.29 12.20
C ASP A 219 -4.20 -5.13 11.18
N ALA A 220 -5.33 -4.42 11.22
CA ALA A 220 -5.65 -3.38 10.25
C ALA A 220 -4.60 -2.26 10.16
N LEU A 221 -4.01 -1.82 11.29
CA LEU A 221 -2.97 -0.80 11.25
C LEU A 221 -1.69 -1.35 10.60
N LYS A 222 -1.30 -2.58 10.93
CA LYS A 222 -0.18 -3.26 10.26
C LYS A 222 -0.43 -3.43 8.77
N ALA A 223 -1.63 -3.82 8.35
CA ALA A 223 -1.98 -3.95 6.94
C ALA A 223 -1.85 -2.60 6.19
N ALA A 224 -2.25 -1.50 6.82
CA ALA A 224 -2.06 -0.16 6.26
C ALA A 224 -0.58 0.23 6.15
N ASP A 225 0.24 -0.10 7.15
CA ASP A 225 1.68 0.13 7.12
C ASP A 225 2.38 -0.70 6.05
N TYR A 226 2.03 -1.99 5.96
CA TYR A 226 2.54 -2.89 4.92
C TYR A 226 2.10 -2.45 3.53
N THR A 227 0.90 -1.89 3.36
CA THR A 227 0.47 -1.31 2.08
C THR A 227 1.46 -0.24 1.59
N MET A 228 1.89 0.63 2.49
CA MET A 228 2.86 1.68 2.15
C MET A 228 4.26 1.10 1.91
N LEU A 229 4.67 0.12 2.73
CA LEU A 229 5.95 -0.54 2.59
C LEU A 229 6.07 -1.34 1.29
N ILE A 230 5.01 -2.02 0.86
CA ILE A 230 4.95 -2.76 -0.42
C ILE A 230 5.13 -1.82 -1.58
N LYS A 231 4.37 -0.72 -1.62
CA LYS A 231 4.53 0.30 -2.67
C LYS A 231 5.93 0.87 -2.70
N TYR A 232 6.53 1.10 -1.53
CA TYR A 232 7.87 1.63 -1.40
C TYR A 232 8.94 0.62 -1.88
N VAL A 233 8.90 -0.62 -1.39
CA VAL A 233 9.84 -1.69 -1.75
C VAL A 233 9.73 -2.03 -3.23
N ALA A 234 8.52 -2.24 -3.74
CA ALA A 234 8.28 -2.57 -5.14
C ALA A 234 8.90 -1.54 -6.09
N ARG A 235 8.67 -0.23 -5.82
CA ARG A 235 9.24 0.85 -6.63
C ARG A 235 10.76 0.90 -6.56
N ASN A 236 11.35 0.73 -5.37
CA ASN A 236 12.80 0.83 -5.21
C ASN A 236 13.54 -0.39 -5.78
N VAL A 237 13.00 -1.60 -5.60
CA VAL A 237 13.55 -2.82 -6.20
C VAL A 237 13.43 -2.74 -7.73
N ALA A 238 12.25 -2.40 -8.25
CA ALA A 238 12.04 -2.21 -9.68
C ALA A 238 13.02 -1.18 -10.27
N ARG A 239 13.18 -0.03 -9.63
CA ARG A 239 14.09 1.02 -10.10
C ARG A 239 15.54 0.56 -10.22
N ARG A 240 16.02 -0.27 -9.28
CA ARG A 240 17.37 -0.85 -9.33
C ARG A 240 17.53 -1.90 -10.43
N MET A 241 16.44 -2.55 -10.80
CA MET A 241 16.40 -3.56 -11.87
C MET A 241 16.04 -2.98 -13.24
N GLY A 242 15.92 -1.66 -13.37
CA GLY A 242 15.62 -1.00 -14.66
C GLY A 242 14.13 -0.90 -14.99
N TYR A 243 13.25 -1.14 -14.03
CA TYR A 243 11.79 -1.09 -14.20
C TYR A 243 11.14 0.08 -13.47
N VAL A 244 9.91 0.38 -13.86
CA VAL A 244 8.99 1.34 -13.24
C VAL A 244 7.71 0.59 -12.87
N VAL A 245 7.36 0.60 -11.57
CA VAL A 245 6.13 -0.02 -11.06
C VAL A 245 5.02 1.02 -10.92
N SER A 246 3.80 0.66 -11.34
CA SER A 246 2.60 1.46 -11.14
C SER A 246 1.46 0.65 -10.50
N PHE A 247 0.97 1.14 -9.36
CA PHE A 247 -0.25 0.66 -8.69
C PHE A 247 -1.50 1.43 -9.15
N MET A 248 -1.43 2.13 -10.28
CA MET A 248 -2.59 2.90 -10.77
C MET A 248 -3.71 1.94 -11.21
N PRO A 249 -5.00 2.26 -11.01
CA PRO A 249 -6.08 1.31 -11.25
C PRO A 249 -6.21 0.83 -12.70
N LYS A 250 -5.92 1.67 -13.69
CA LYS A 250 -6.03 1.32 -15.11
C LYS A 250 -4.90 1.98 -15.89
N PRO A 251 -3.73 1.33 -16.00
CA PRO A 251 -2.61 1.86 -16.79
C PRO A 251 -2.79 1.60 -18.29
N LEU A 252 -3.42 0.48 -18.65
CA LEU A 252 -3.62 0.03 -20.02
C LEU A 252 -5.11 0.05 -20.38
N TYR A 253 -5.43 0.60 -21.55
CA TYR A 253 -6.78 0.53 -22.11
C TYR A 253 -7.06 -0.90 -22.62
N ASP A 254 -8.28 -1.39 -22.38
CA ASP A 254 -8.75 -2.71 -22.85
C ASP A 254 -7.94 -3.92 -22.32
N GLU A 255 -7.18 -3.75 -21.24
CA GLU A 255 -6.51 -4.81 -20.48
C GLU A 255 -7.00 -4.87 -19.04
N ALA A 256 -6.67 -5.92 -18.27
CA ALA A 256 -6.96 -5.96 -16.84
C ALA A 256 -6.31 -4.77 -16.11
N GLY A 257 -6.91 -4.34 -15.00
CA GLY A 257 -6.46 -3.16 -14.25
C GLY A 257 -6.29 -3.48 -12.78
N ASN A 258 -5.38 -2.76 -12.12
CA ASN A 258 -4.93 -3.07 -10.77
C ASN A 258 -6.00 -2.85 -9.70
N GLY A 259 -6.40 -3.94 -9.05
CA GLY A 259 -7.18 -3.98 -7.82
C GLY A 259 -6.34 -3.82 -6.55
N MET A 260 -7.06 -3.53 -5.46
CA MET A 260 -6.61 -3.84 -4.11
C MET A 260 -7.76 -4.58 -3.43
N HIS A 261 -7.79 -5.90 -3.56
CA HIS A 261 -8.84 -6.70 -2.92
C HIS A 261 -8.52 -6.80 -1.44
N VAL A 262 -9.49 -6.47 -0.58
CA VAL A 262 -9.25 -6.43 0.87
C VAL A 262 -10.17 -7.44 1.53
N HIS A 263 -9.59 -8.57 1.93
CA HIS A 263 -10.27 -9.57 2.74
C HIS A 263 -10.31 -9.11 4.20
N GLN A 264 -11.46 -9.28 4.87
CA GLN A 264 -11.69 -8.71 6.19
C GLN A 264 -12.42 -9.69 7.10
N TYR A 265 -12.01 -9.76 8.36
CA TYR A 265 -12.85 -10.32 9.42
C TYR A 265 -12.63 -9.61 10.75
N LEU A 266 -13.63 -9.71 11.63
CA LEU A 266 -13.57 -9.17 12.98
C LEU A 266 -13.21 -10.27 13.99
N VAL A 267 -12.47 -9.90 15.02
CA VAL A 267 -12.10 -10.77 16.13
C VAL A 267 -12.68 -10.24 17.43
N LYS A 268 -13.28 -11.13 18.22
CA LYS A 268 -13.69 -10.85 19.60
C LYS A 268 -13.39 -12.07 20.46
N ASN A 269 -12.78 -11.87 21.63
CA ASN A 269 -12.37 -12.96 22.52
C ASN A 269 -11.50 -14.00 21.81
N SER A 270 -10.60 -13.55 20.94
CA SER A 270 -9.73 -14.41 20.10
C SER A 270 -10.45 -15.31 19.09
N VAL A 271 -11.73 -15.07 18.79
CA VAL A 271 -12.51 -15.84 17.80
C VAL A 271 -12.89 -14.96 16.61
N ASN A 272 -12.82 -15.52 15.40
CA ASN A 272 -13.38 -14.91 14.21
C ASN A 272 -14.91 -14.86 14.32
N ILE A 273 -15.47 -13.67 14.54
CA ILE A 273 -16.92 -13.49 14.69
C ILE A 273 -17.66 -13.35 13.35
N PHE A 274 -16.95 -13.42 12.22
CA PHE A 274 -17.57 -13.50 10.89
C PHE A 274 -17.92 -14.93 10.49
N SER A 275 -17.30 -15.94 11.10
CA SER A 275 -17.65 -17.34 10.88
C SER A 275 -19.01 -17.65 11.54
N GLY A 276 -19.91 -18.33 10.82
CA GLY A 276 -21.23 -18.68 11.33
C GLY A 276 -21.94 -19.76 10.52
N GLN A 277 -23.25 -19.86 10.70
CA GLN A 277 -24.10 -20.88 10.06
C GLN A 277 -25.16 -20.28 9.13
N GLU A 278 -25.09 -18.97 8.87
CA GLU A 278 -26.00 -18.29 7.96
C GLU A 278 -25.54 -18.49 6.50
N LEU A 279 -25.91 -17.55 5.63
CA LEU A 279 -25.58 -17.59 4.21
C LEU A 279 -24.05 -17.70 3.98
N PHE A 280 -23.66 -18.70 3.17
CA PHE A 280 -22.27 -18.99 2.80
C PHE A 280 -21.30 -19.24 3.98
N GLY A 281 -21.81 -19.72 5.12
CA GLY A 281 -20.98 -20.00 6.30
C GLY A 281 -20.60 -18.74 7.10
N LEU A 282 -21.31 -17.64 6.86
CA LEU A 282 -21.12 -16.38 7.57
C LEU A 282 -22.00 -16.29 8.83
N SER A 283 -21.63 -15.42 9.75
CA SER A 283 -22.46 -15.04 10.89
C SER A 283 -23.43 -13.91 10.53
N SER A 284 -24.44 -13.69 11.38
CA SER A 284 -25.30 -12.50 11.29
C SER A 284 -24.52 -11.19 11.39
N THR A 285 -23.43 -11.16 12.15
CA THR A 285 -22.51 -10.03 12.25
C THR A 285 -21.82 -9.76 10.91
N ALA A 286 -21.30 -10.78 10.24
CA ALA A 286 -20.68 -10.64 8.92
C ALA A 286 -21.68 -10.15 7.87
N LEU A 287 -22.89 -10.72 7.85
CA LEU A 287 -23.93 -10.29 6.90
C LEU A 287 -24.37 -8.84 7.13
N SER A 288 -24.46 -8.41 8.39
CA SER A 288 -24.76 -7.02 8.76
C SER A 288 -23.62 -6.07 8.37
N TYR A 289 -22.37 -6.51 8.57
CA TYR A 289 -21.18 -5.76 8.14
C TYR A 289 -21.18 -5.56 6.62
N ILE A 290 -21.42 -6.62 5.84
CA ILE A 290 -21.52 -6.57 4.37
C ILE A 290 -22.67 -5.64 3.96
N ALA A 291 -23.83 -5.72 4.61
CA ALA A 291 -24.97 -4.85 4.32
C ALA A 291 -24.63 -3.36 4.51
N GLY A 292 -23.86 -3.02 5.57
CA GLY A 292 -23.35 -1.68 5.81
C GLY A 292 -22.41 -1.20 4.70
N VAL A 293 -21.44 -2.04 4.30
CA VAL A 293 -20.52 -1.73 3.18
C VAL A 293 -21.29 -1.48 1.89
N LEU A 294 -22.28 -2.33 1.56
CA LEU A 294 -23.10 -2.17 0.35
C LEU A 294 -23.99 -0.92 0.41
N THR A 295 -24.58 -0.64 1.57
CA THR A 295 -25.45 0.54 1.77
C THR A 295 -24.66 1.84 1.62
N HIS A 296 -23.43 1.88 2.13
CA HIS A 296 -22.57 3.05 2.08
C HIS A 296 -21.57 3.03 0.90
N GLY A 297 -21.66 2.05 0.00
CA GLY A 297 -20.69 1.83 -1.07
C GLY A 297 -20.40 3.08 -1.89
N LYS A 298 -21.44 3.82 -2.30
CA LYS A 298 -21.29 5.06 -3.09
C LYS A 298 -20.42 6.11 -2.40
N SER A 299 -20.60 6.32 -1.09
CA SER A 299 -19.78 7.28 -0.33
C SER A 299 -18.40 6.72 -0.01
N LEU A 300 -18.29 5.41 0.26
CA LEU A 300 -17.01 4.74 0.53
C LEU A 300 -16.06 4.83 -0.66
N MET A 301 -16.57 4.81 -1.89
CA MET A 301 -15.77 4.97 -3.11
C MET A 301 -14.94 6.25 -3.16
N ALA A 302 -15.33 7.32 -2.44
CA ALA A 302 -14.51 8.52 -2.34
C ALA A 302 -13.16 8.27 -1.63
N PHE A 303 -13.07 7.22 -0.81
CA PHE A 303 -11.86 6.83 -0.08
C PHE A 303 -11.23 5.56 -0.65
N THR A 304 -12.04 4.56 -1.03
CA THR A 304 -11.54 3.28 -1.56
C THR A 304 -11.12 3.39 -3.03
N ASN A 305 -11.68 4.35 -3.77
CA ASN A 305 -11.43 4.55 -5.20
C ASN A 305 -11.21 6.06 -5.51
N PRO A 306 -10.25 6.73 -4.84
CA PRO A 306 -10.21 8.19 -4.71
C PRO A 306 -9.71 8.93 -5.96
N THR A 307 -9.46 8.24 -7.08
CA THR A 307 -8.89 8.86 -8.29
C THR A 307 -9.83 8.75 -9.48
N THR A 308 -9.74 9.70 -10.40
CA THR A 308 -10.46 9.60 -11.69
C THR A 308 -10.10 8.33 -12.45
N ASN A 309 -8.85 7.85 -12.33
CA ASN A 309 -8.39 6.62 -12.97
C ASN A 309 -9.04 5.36 -12.37
N SER A 310 -9.47 5.39 -11.11
CA SER A 310 -10.22 4.29 -10.49
C SER A 310 -11.48 3.96 -11.28
N TYR A 311 -12.18 4.98 -11.77
CA TYR A 311 -13.40 4.82 -12.57
C TYR A 311 -13.15 4.42 -14.03
N ARG A 312 -11.89 4.40 -14.48
CA ARG A 312 -11.48 3.77 -15.75
C ARG A 312 -11.32 2.25 -15.60
N ARG A 313 -11.09 1.74 -14.38
CA ARG A 313 -11.06 0.30 -14.07
C ARG A 313 -12.45 -0.27 -13.88
N LEU A 314 -13.35 0.47 -13.24
CA LEU A 314 -14.72 0.03 -12.88
C LEU A 314 -15.66 0.03 -14.09
N THR A 315 -15.32 -0.77 -15.10
CA THR A 315 -16.08 -1.00 -16.33
C THR A 315 -16.23 -2.50 -16.56
N PRO A 316 -17.32 -2.98 -17.17
CA PRO A 316 -17.54 -4.42 -17.39
C PRO A 316 -16.42 -5.09 -18.22
N GLY A 317 -16.16 -6.38 -17.97
CA GLY A 317 -15.32 -7.24 -18.84
C GLY A 317 -13.88 -7.47 -18.41
N PHE A 318 -13.51 -7.10 -17.17
CA PHE A 318 -12.14 -7.17 -16.64
C PHE A 318 -12.07 -7.62 -15.16
N GLU A 319 -13.03 -8.43 -14.69
CA GLU A 319 -13.13 -8.87 -13.27
C GLU A 319 -13.13 -7.70 -12.26
N ALA A 320 -13.59 -6.53 -12.69
CA ALA A 320 -13.76 -5.35 -11.84
C ALA A 320 -15.23 -5.21 -11.41
N PRO A 321 -15.52 -5.01 -10.10
CA PRO A 321 -16.89 -4.94 -9.62
C PRO A 321 -17.59 -3.66 -10.08
N THR A 322 -18.64 -3.79 -10.90
CA THR A 322 -19.46 -2.66 -11.37
C THR A 322 -20.82 -2.56 -10.67
N THR A 323 -21.20 -3.59 -9.92
CA THR A 323 -22.50 -3.69 -9.26
C THR A 323 -22.30 -3.98 -7.78
N ALA A 324 -23.00 -3.24 -6.92
CA ALA A 324 -22.95 -3.43 -5.47
C ALA A 324 -23.82 -4.64 -5.07
N VAL A 325 -23.25 -5.84 -5.19
CA VAL A 325 -23.88 -7.12 -4.79
C VAL A 325 -22.89 -7.96 -4.00
N PHE A 326 -23.43 -8.93 -3.27
CA PHE A 326 -22.66 -9.94 -2.55
C PHE A 326 -23.07 -11.33 -3.06
N GLY A 327 -22.11 -12.21 -3.32
CA GLY A 327 -22.36 -13.55 -3.84
C GLY A 327 -21.12 -14.44 -3.79
N LEU A 328 -21.33 -15.75 -3.81
CA LEU A 328 -20.26 -16.75 -3.83
C LEU A 328 -19.80 -17.02 -5.27
N GLY A 329 -18.49 -16.99 -5.51
CA GLY A 329 -17.91 -17.30 -6.83
C GLY A 329 -18.23 -16.27 -7.91
N ASN A 330 -18.68 -15.07 -7.53
CA ASN A 330 -18.96 -13.97 -8.43
C ASN A 330 -17.80 -12.97 -8.36
N ARG A 331 -17.15 -12.71 -9.50
CA ARG A 331 -16.00 -11.81 -9.64
C ARG A 331 -16.39 -10.57 -10.44
#